data_AF-M5STM7-F1
#
_entry.id   AF-M5STM7-F1
#
_cell.length_a   1.000
_cell.length_b   1.000
_cell.length_c   1.000
_cell.angle_alpha   90.00
_cell.angle_beta   90.00
_cell.angle_gamma   90.00
#
_symmetry.space_group_name_H-M   'P 1'
#
loop_
_entity.id
_entity.type
_entity.pdbx_description
1 polymer ?
#
loop_
_entity_poly.entity_id
_entity_poly.type
_entity_poly.pdbx_seq_one_letter_code
_entity_poly.pdbx_strand_id
1 'polypeptide(L)'
;METFEQVWETSRVNDYSWVYPCVVWSGIALLILLSLIRRTVLRRSAKLIAIIGLTIFATHSSAVEIQEKWRIRGQWADLHSDQMSESDMNALMADGANLLIGPFFNGFVAMLIFSVVALSLLVIRLIVVRFCTRKCSATETDDLVTSTGTPIESGNPYQPPV
;
A
#
# COMPACT_ATOMS: atom_id res chain seq x y z
N MET A 1 -22.33 -26.58 -27.33
CA MET A 1 -22.32 -25.11 -27.25
C MET A 1 -22.00 -24.75 -25.82
N GLU A 2 -21.16 -23.73 -25.61
CA GLU A 2 -20.92 -23.17 -24.27
C GLU A 2 -22.17 -22.44 -23.80
N THR A 3 -22.48 -22.50 -22.51
CA THR A 3 -23.61 -21.78 -21.91
C THR A 3 -23.19 -20.39 -21.42
N PHE A 4 -24.15 -19.47 -21.22
CA PHE A 4 -23.86 -18.14 -20.68
C PHE A 4 -23.08 -18.20 -19.35
N GLU A 5 -23.45 -19.12 -18.45
CA GLU A 5 -22.77 -19.33 -17.17
C GLU A 5 -21.29 -19.74 -17.35
N GLN A 6 -21.00 -20.60 -18.34
CA GLN A 6 -19.62 -20.98 -18.65
C GLN A 6 -18.81 -19.79 -19.14
N VAL A 7 -19.39 -18.93 -20.00
CA VAL A 7 -18.76 -17.70 -20.48
C VAL A 7 -18.58 -16.69 -19.35
N TRP A 8 -19.55 -16.62 -18.44
CA TRP A 8 -19.50 -15.75 -17.27
C TRP A 8 -18.32 -16.08 -16.34
N GLU A 9 -18.10 -17.37 -16.08
CA GLU A 9 -17.00 -17.84 -15.24
C GLU A 9 -15.65 -17.73 -15.95
N THR A 10 -15.55 -18.12 -17.22
CA THR A 10 -14.27 -18.04 -17.97
C THR A 10 -13.82 -16.61 -18.18
N SER A 11 -14.74 -15.67 -18.42
CA SER A 11 -14.42 -14.24 -18.56
C SER A 11 -13.83 -13.61 -17.30
N ARG A 12 -13.98 -14.22 -16.11
CA ARG A 12 -13.35 -13.71 -14.87
C ARG A 12 -11.83 -13.77 -14.93
N VAL A 13 -11.26 -14.72 -15.67
CA VAL A 13 -9.83 -14.94 -15.83
C VAL A 13 -9.45 -14.56 -17.27
N ASN A 14 -9.62 -13.28 -17.59
CA ASN A 14 -9.22 -12.72 -18.89
C ASN A 14 -7.76 -12.21 -18.86
N ASP A 15 -7.25 -11.78 -20.01
CA ASP A 15 -5.87 -11.28 -20.14
C ASP A 15 -5.55 -10.08 -19.24
N TYR A 16 -6.57 -9.34 -18.77
CA TYR A 16 -6.44 -8.17 -17.92
C TYR A 16 -6.67 -8.44 -16.43
N SER A 17 -7.05 -9.66 -16.04
CA SER A 17 -7.41 -10.00 -14.65
C SER A 17 -6.28 -9.78 -13.64
N TRP A 18 -5.04 -9.78 -14.12
CA TRP A 18 -3.84 -9.58 -13.31
C TRP A 18 -3.36 -8.13 -13.25
N VAL A 19 -3.89 -7.24 -14.10
CA VAL A 19 -3.37 -5.87 -14.20
C VAL A 19 -3.64 -5.08 -12.92
N TYR A 20 -4.87 -5.09 -12.42
CA TYR A 20 -5.20 -4.39 -11.17
C TYR A 20 -4.39 -4.92 -9.96
N PRO A 21 -4.32 -6.24 -9.69
CA PRO A 21 -3.45 -6.78 -8.64
C PRO A 21 -1.98 -6.35 -8.78
N CYS A 22 -1.42 -6.40 -10.00
CA CYS A 22 -0.05 -5.98 -10.27
C CYS A 22 0.18 -4.50 -9.94
N VAL A 23 -0.79 -3.62 -10.23
CA VAL A 23 -0.73 -2.20 -9.86
C VAL A 23 -0.72 -2.02 -8.34
N VAL A 24 -1.57 -2.75 -7.62
CA VAL A 24 -1.62 -2.66 -6.16
C VAL A 24 -0.29 -3.12 -5.54
N TRP A 25 0.23 -4.27 -5.94
CA TRP A 25 1.49 -4.79 -5.42
C TRP A 25 2.70 -3.92 -5.76
N SER A 26 2.80 -3.46 -7.01
CA SER A 26 3.87 -2.55 -7.42
C SER A 26 3.78 -1.19 -6.70
N GLY A 27 2.56 -0.70 -6.46
CA GLY A 27 2.32 0.51 -5.67
C GLY A 27 2.79 0.38 -4.21
N ILE A 28 2.51 -0.77 -3.56
CA ILE A 28 3.02 -1.06 -2.21
C ILE A 28 4.55 -1.06 -2.20
N ALA A 29 5.18 -1.75 -3.15
CA ALA A 29 6.64 -1.78 -3.28
C ALA A 29 7.22 -0.37 -3.47
N LEU A 30 6.60 0.46 -4.32
CA LEU A 30 7.01 1.84 -4.53
C LEU A 30 6.92 2.67 -3.24
N LEU A 31 5.84 2.53 -2.46
CA LEU A 31 5.71 3.24 -1.18
C LEU A 31 6.77 2.82 -0.15
N ILE A 32 7.19 1.55 -0.17
CA ILE A 32 8.30 1.06 0.64
C ILE A 32 9.60 1.72 0.18
N LEU A 33 9.91 1.71 -1.13
CA LEU A 33 11.11 2.37 -1.66
C LEU A 33 11.15 3.87 -1.33
N LEU A 34 10.03 4.58 -1.50
CA LEU A 34 9.95 6.00 -1.15
C LEU A 34 10.20 6.25 0.34
N SER A 35 9.96 5.26 1.21
CA SER A 35 10.22 5.39 2.65
C SER A 35 11.70 5.49 2.99
N LEU A 36 12.59 5.04 2.10
CA LEU A 36 14.04 5.08 2.25
C LEU A 36 14.61 6.50 2.05
N ILE A 37 13.85 7.40 1.44
CA ILE A 37 14.28 8.80 1.21
C ILE A 37 14.52 9.49 2.55
N ARG A 38 15.74 10.02 2.73
CA ARG A 38 16.16 10.73 3.96
C ARG A 38 15.37 12.01 4.19
N ARG A 39 15.23 12.85 3.16
CA ARG A 39 14.54 14.16 3.24
C ARG A 39 13.04 13.97 3.51
N THR A 40 12.57 14.46 4.65
CA THR A 40 11.19 14.23 5.12
C THR A 40 10.13 14.90 4.25
N VAL A 41 10.37 16.14 3.81
CA VAL A 41 9.43 16.86 2.93
C VAL A 41 9.30 16.14 1.59
N LEU A 42 10.43 15.88 0.91
CA LEU A 42 10.46 15.16 -0.37
C LEU A 42 9.77 13.79 -0.27
N ARG A 43 10.05 13.03 0.79
CA ARG A 43 9.41 11.73 1.04
C ARG A 43 7.89 11.84 1.16
N ARG A 44 7.39 12.80 1.94
CA ARG A 44 5.95 12.99 2.16
C ARG A 44 5.25 13.41 0.86
N SER A 45 5.81 14.39 0.16
CA SER A 45 5.25 14.85 -1.12
C SER A 45 5.28 13.74 -2.18
N ALA A 46 6.40 13.01 -2.31
CA ALA A 46 6.51 11.90 -3.25
C ALA A 46 5.52 10.77 -2.95
N LYS A 47 5.30 10.42 -1.68
CA LYS A 47 4.26 9.45 -1.31
C LYS A 47 2.86 9.92 -1.66
N LEU A 48 2.54 11.19 -1.40
CA LEU A 48 1.22 11.74 -1.74
C LEU A 48 0.98 11.69 -3.25
N ILE A 49 1.96 12.15 -4.03
CA ILE A 49 1.91 12.10 -5.50
C ILE A 49 1.79 10.64 -5.99
N ALA A 50 2.55 9.73 -5.41
CA ALA A 50 2.48 8.31 -5.75
C ALA A 50 1.11 7.72 -5.44
N ILE A 51 0.51 8.01 -4.28
CA ILE A 51 -0.83 7.53 -3.92
C ILE A 51 -1.85 8.02 -4.95
N ILE A 52 -1.85 9.31 -5.29
CA ILE A 52 -2.77 9.89 -6.27
C ILE A 52 -2.57 9.22 -7.65
N GLY A 53 -1.34 9.15 -8.14
CA GLY A 53 -1.02 8.57 -9.43
C GLY A 53 -1.36 7.08 -9.53
N LEU A 54 -0.99 6.30 -8.50
CA LEU A 54 -1.30 4.87 -8.43
C LEU A 54 -2.81 4.62 -8.30
N THR A 55 -3.55 5.49 -7.62
CA THR A 55 -5.00 5.41 -7.53
C THR A 55 -5.63 5.61 -8.90
N ILE A 56 -5.23 6.65 -9.63
CA ILE A 56 -5.71 6.90 -11.00
C ILE A 56 -5.37 5.70 -11.91
N PHE A 57 -4.15 5.18 -11.81
CA PHE A 57 -3.73 4.04 -12.60
C PHE A 57 -4.51 2.77 -12.24
N ALA A 58 -4.77 2.52 -10.95
CA ALA A 58 -5.59 1.40 -10.50
C ALA A 58 -7.05 1.50 -10.98
N THR A 59 -7.64 2.70 -10.94
CA THR A 59 -8.98 2.96 -11.52
C THR A 59 -8.99 2.63 -13.01
N HIS A 60 -7.99 3.10 -13.76
CA HIS A 60 -7.89 2.85 -15.19
C HIS A 60 -7.71 1.35 -15.49
N SER A 61 -6.81 0.67 -14.77
CA SER A 61 -6.60 -0.78 -14.91
C SER A 61 -7.88 -1.56 -14.61
N SER A 62 -8.62 -1.18 -13.57
CA SER A 62 -9.91 -1.78 -13.26
C SER A 62 -10.96 -1.51 -14.35
N ALA A 63 -10.94 -0.33 -14.97
CA ALA A 63 -11.85 -0.02 -16.07
C ALA A 63 -11.62 -0.94 -17.27
N VAL A 64 -10.36 -1.13 -17.66
CA VAL A 64 -9.99 -2.03 -18.77
C VAL A 64 -10.42 -3.47 -18.47
N GLU A 65 -10.17 -3.96 -17.25
CA GLU A 65 -10.56 -5.32 -16.85
C GLU A 65 -12.08 -5.53 -16.91
N ILE A 66 -12.86 -4.61 -16.35
CA ILE A 66 -14.34 -4.70 -16.34
C ILE A 66 -14.90 -4.56 -17.76
N GLN A 67 -14.35 -3.63 -18.55
CA GLN A 67 -14.74 -3.45 -19.94
C GLN A 67 -14.51 -4.72 -20.76
N GLU A 68 -13.38 -5.40 -20.57
CA GLU A 68 -13.11 -6.63 -21.29
C GLU A 68 -14.03 -7.77 -20.86
N LYS A 69 -14.33 -7.91 -19.56
CA LYS A 69 -15.32 -8.88 -19.06
C LYS A 69 -16.68 -8.67 -19.71
N TRP A 70 -17.15 -7.43 -19.70
CA TRP A 70 -18.43 -7.07 -20.29
C TRP A 70 -18.43 -7.29 -21.81
N ARG A 71 -17.34 -6.95 -22.51
CA ARG A 71 -17.19 -7.17 -23.96
C ARG A 71 -17.36 -8.64 -24.33
N ILE A 72 -16.69 -9.55 -23.61
CA ILE A 72 -16.77 -11.00 -23.86
C ILE A 72 -18.21 -11.49 -23.65
N ARG A 73 -18.85 -11.09 -22.55
CA ARG A 73 -20.22 -11.50 -22.20
C ARG A 73 -21.26 -10.94 -23.17
N GLY A 74 -21.12 -9.67 -23.54
CA GLY A 74 -21.99 -8.99 -24.50
C GLY A 74 -21.89 -9.60 -25.89
N GLN A 75 -20.67 -9.87 -26.38
CA GLN A 75 -20.49 -10.52 -27.69
C GLN A 75 -21.11 -11.91 -27.75
N TRP A 76 -20.98 -12.70 -26.68
CA TRP A 76 -21.63 -14.01 -26.65
C TRP A 76 -23.15 -13.89 -26.64
N ALA A 77 -23.70 -12.94 -25.85
CA ALA A 77 -25.13 -12.68 -25.76
C ALA A 77 -25.74 -12.21 -27.09
N ASP A 78 -25.04 -11.34 -27.83
CA ASP A 78 -25.48 -10.87 -29.15
C ASP A 78 -25.57 -12.02 -30.17
N LEU A 79 -24.65 -12.99 -30.09
CA LEU A 79 -24.59 -14.16 -30.98
C LEU A 79 -25.57 -15.28 -30.61
N HIS A 80 -26.00 -15.35 -29.34
CA HIS A 80 -26.83 -16.44 -28.80
C HIS A 80 -28.07 -15.90 -28.06
N SER A 81 -28.65 -14.82 -28.58
CA SER A 81 -29.81 -14.16 -27.96
C SER A 81 -31.04 -15.07 -27.81
N ASP A 82 -31.17 -16.08 -28.66
CA ASP A 82 -32.19 -17.14 -28.60
C ASP A 82 -32.00 -18.11 -27.42
N GLN A 83 -30.79 -18.18 -26.87
CA GLN A 83 -30.40 -19.07 -25.77
C GLN A 83 -30.35 -18.34 -24.42
N MET A 84 -30.66 -17.04 -24.40
CA MET A 84 -30.58 -16.21 -23.21
C MET A 84 -31.84 -16.33 -22.35
N SER A 85 -31.69 -16.70 -21.08
CA SER A 85 -32.78 -16.59 -20.13
C SER A 85 -32.98 -15.13 -19.69
N GLU A 86 -34.17 -14.82 -19.14
CA GLU A 86 -34.44 -13.49 -18.58
C GLU A 86 -33.49 -13.15 -17.41
N SER A 87 -33.09 -14.16 -16.61
CA SER A 87 -32.08 -13.99 -15.56
C SER A 87 -30.70 -13.63 -16.11
N ASP A 88 -30.28 -14.24 -17.21
CA ASP A 88 -28.99 -13.97 -17.85
C ASP A 88 -28.96 -12.55 -18.42
N MET A 89 -30.07 -12.13 -19.03
CA MET A 89 -30.24 -10.78 -19.56
C MET A 89 -30.14 -9.73 -18.44
N ASN A 90 -30.83 -9.97 -17.32
CA ASN A 90 -30.75 -9.09 -16.14
C ASN A 90 -29.33 -9.03 -15.56
N ALA A 91 -28.61 -10.16 -15.53
CA ALA A 91 -27.22 -10.21 -15.09
C ALA A 91 -26.29 -9.40 -16.02
N LEU A 92 -26.47 -9.51 -17.34
CA LEU A 92 -25.70 -8.74 -18.32
C LEU A 92 -25.97 -7.23 -18.21
N MET A 93 -27.22 -6.83 -17.96
CA MET A 93 -27.56 -5.42 -17.71
C MET A 93 -26.92 -4.89 -16.43
N ALA A 94 -26.94 -5.67 -15.35
CA ALA A 94 -26.29 -5.29 -14.09
C ALA A 94 -24.76 -5.17 -14.26
N ASP A 95 -24.14 -6.06 -15.04
CA ASP A 95 -22.73 -5.98 -15.39
C ASP A 95 -22.42 -4.76 -16.27
N GLY A 96 -23.33 -4.38 -17.16
CA GLY A 96 -23.26 -3.12 -17.92
C GLY A 96 -23.29 -1.89 -17.02
N ALA A 97 -24.11 -1.89 -15.96
CA ALA A 97 -24.09 -0.82 -14.97
C ALA A 97 -22.76 -0.78 -14.17
N ASN A 98 -22.15 -1.94 -13.94
CA ASN A 98 -20.86 -2.05 -13.27
C ASN A 98 -19.69 -1.42 -14.05
N LEU A 99 -19.81 -1.24 -15.37
CA LEU A 99 -18.83 -0.49 -16.18
C LEU A 99 -18.62 0.94 -15.68
N LEU A 100 -19.68 1.57 -15.18
CA LEU A 100 -19.61 2.94 -14.71
C LEU A 100 -19.08 3.03 -13.29
N ILE A 101 -19.59 2.21 -12.36
CA ILE A 101 -19.32 2.39 -10.92
C ILE A 101 -18.14 1.54 -10.42
N GLY A 102 -17.94 0.37 -11.01
CA GLY A 102 -16.91 -0.60 -10.60
C GLY A 102 -15.49 -0.03 -10.59
N PRO A 103 -15.06 0.69 -11.64
CA PRO A 103 -13.72 1.26 -11.68
C PRO A 103 -13.46 2.26 -10.55
N PHE A 104 -14.43 3.13 -10.24
CA PHE A 104 -14.31 4.11 -9.15
C PHE A 104 -14.26 3.43 -7.79
N PHE A 105 -15.08 2.40 -7.58
CA PHE A 105 -15.08 1.64 -6.34
C PHE A 105 -13.71 0.96 -6.12
N ASN A 106 -13.18 0.30 -7.14
CA ASN A 106 -11.86 -0.33 -7.06
C ASN A 106 -10.73 0.69 -6.89
N GLY A 107 -10.81 1.84 -7.57
CA GLY A 107 -9.90 2.96 -7.35
C GLY A 107 -9.92 3.45 -5.90
N PHE A 108 -11.11 3.62 -5.32
CA PHE A 108 -11.27 4.01 -3.92
C PHE A 108 -10.67 2.97 -2.96
N VAL A 109 -10.90 1.68 -3.21
CA VAL A 109 -10.28 0.59 -2.43
C VAL A 109 -8.74 0.65 -2.53
N ALA A 110 -8.18 0.84 -3.72
CA ALA A 110 -6.73 1.00 -3.90
C ALA A 110 -6.18 2.20 -3.13
N MET A 111 -6.87 3.34 -3.17
CA MET A 111 -6.52 4.54 -2.40
C MET A 111 -6.46 4.25 -0.90
N LEU A 112 -7.45 3.53 -0.35
CA LEU A 112 -7.47 3.12 1.05
C LEU A 112 -6.28 2.22 1.39
N ILE A 113 -6.00 1.20 0.55
CA ILE A 113 -4.85 0.30 0.73
C ILE A 113 -3.55 1.11 0.79
N PHE A 114 -3.31 1.97 -0.21
CA PHE A 114 -2.09 2.78 -0.26
C PHE A 114 -1.99 3.74 0.94
N SER A 115 -3.11 4.31 1.38
CA SER A 115 -3.15 5.21 2.54
C SER A 115 -2.81 4.46 3.84
N VAL A 116 -3.39 3.29 4.07
CA VAL A 116 -3.11 2.43 5.22
C VAL A 116 -1.64 1.99 5.23
N VAL A 117 -1.10 1.57 4.09
CA VAL A 117 0.32 1.21 3.96
C VAL A 117 1.22 2.42 4.25
N ALA A 118 0.92 3.58 3.68
CA ALA A 118 1.69 4.79 3.90
C ALA A 118 1.70 5.22 5.38
N LEU A 119 0.55 5.14 6.05
CA LEU A 119 0.40 5.43 7.48
C LEU A 119 1.15 4.40 8.34
N SER A 120 1.06 3.11 8.01
CA SER A 120 1.77 2.05 8.72
C SER A 120 3.28 2.25 8.66
N LEU A 121 3.81 2.58 7.48
CA LEU A 121 5.23 2.90 7.29
C LEU A 121 5.66 4.16 8.07
N LEU A 122 4.77 5.14 8.25
CA LEU A 122 5.02 6.30 9.10
C LEU A 122 5.13 5.88 10.57
N VAL A 123 4.17 5.10 11.07
CA VAL A 123 4.14 4.62 12.46
C VAL A 123 5.36 3.77 12.78
N ILE A 124 5.71 2.81 11.92
CA ILE A 124 6.91 1.98 12.06
C ILE A 124 8.15 2.86 12.22
N ARG A 125 8.30 3.88 11.37
CA ARG A 125 9.44 4.80 11.45
C ARG A 125 9.46 5.57 12.78
N LEU A 126 8.32 6.06 13.25
CA LEU A 126 8.23 6.77 14.53
C LEU A 126 8.64 5.87 15.69
N ILE A 127 8.22 4.60 15.68
CA ILE A 127 8.60 3.60 16.69
C ILE A 127 10.12 3.38 16.64
N VAL A 128 10.70 3.14 15.45
CA VAL A 128 12.15 2.93 15.28
C VAL A 128 12.95 4.13 15.76
N VAL A 129 12.57 5.35 15.37
CA VAL A 129 13.25 6.57 15.81
C VAL A 129 13.18 6.73 17.33
N ARG A 130 11.99 6.53 17.93
CA ARG A 130 11.80 6.64 19.39
C ARG A 130 12.59 5.59 20.16
N PHE A 131 12.75 4.39 19.61
CA PHE A 131 13.51 3.33 20.26
C PHE A 131 15.02 3.58 20.17
N CYS A 132 15.51 4.06 19.04
CA CYS A 132 16.91 4.45 18.87
C CYS A 132 17.31 5.62 19.78
N THR A 133 16.47 6.65 19.91
CA THR A 133 16.77 7.80 20.79
C THR A 133 16.80 7.41 22.26
N ARG A 134 15.89 6.53 22.70
CA ARG A 134 15.88 6.02 24.09
C ARG A 134 17.13 5.21 24.44
N LYS A 135 17.64 4.40 23.51
CA LYS A 135 18.87 3.62 23.72
C LYS A 135 20.11 4.51 23.87
N CYS A 136 20.28 5.53 23.02
CA CYS A 136 21.41 6.46 23.15
C CYS A 136 21.41 7.21 24.49
N SER A 137 20.24 7.67 24.95
CA SER A 137 20.13 8.37 26.24
C SER A 137 20.41 7.45 27.44
N ALA A 138 20.07 6.16 27.37
CA ALA A 138 20.35 5.20 28.44
C ALA A 138 21.85 4.90 28.56
N THR A 139 22.58 4.82 27.43
CA THR A 139 24.02 4.56 27.43
C THR A 139 24.83 5.73 27.99
N GLU A 140 24.45 6.98 27.68
CA GLU A 140 25.15 8.16 28.25
C GLU A 140 24.97 8.31 29.77
N THR A 141 23.91 7.77 30.34
CA THR A 141 23.64 7.92 31.78
C THR A 141 24.40 6.89 32.62
N ASP A 142 24.60 5.67 32.11
CA ASP A 142 25.40 4.63 32.79
C ASP A 142 26.91 4.92 32.77
N ASP A 143 27.41 5.58 31.71
CA ASP A 143 28.81 5.98 31.62
C ASP A 143 29.17 7.14 32.57
N LEU A 144 28.20 8.00 32.92
CA LEU A 144 28.41 9.11 33.85
C LEU A 144 28.34 8.68 35.33
N VAL A 145 27.48 7.70 35.65
CA VAL A 145 27.33 7.16 37.02
C VAL A 145 28.49 6.23 37.40
N THR A 146 29.12 5.56 36.44
CA THR A 146 30.27 4.69 36.70
C THR A 146 31.59 5.48 36.92
N SER A 147 31.65 6.76 36.55
CA SER A 147 32.84 7.61 36.68
C SER A 147 32.91 8.42 37.99
N THR A 148 31.84 8.43 38.81
CA THR A 148 31.75 9.25 40.05
C THR A 148 31.89 8.43 41.33
N GLY A 149 32.82 7.47 41.35
CA GLY A 149 33.07 6.58 42.48
C GLY A 149 34.54 6.40 42.83
N THR A 150 35.25 7.46 43.24
CA THR A 150 36.47 7.33 44.07
C THR A 150 36.48 8.39 45.18
N PRO A 151 36.61 8.00 46.47
CA PRO A 151 36.71 8.93 47.58
C PRO A 151 38.03 9.68 47.58
N ILE A 152 37.98 10.94 47.99
CA ILE A 152 39.13 11.80 48.28
C ILE A 152 39.89 11.19 49.47
N GLU A 153 41.06 10.61 49.23
CA GLU A 153 42.02 10.28 50.30
C GLU A 153 43.19 11.27 50.27
N SER A 154 43.33 11.93 51.41
CA SER A 154 44.28 12.97 51.78
C SER A 154 45.71 12.42 51.90
N GLY A 155 46.69 13.12 51.29
CA GLY A 155 48.11 12.86 51.52
C GLY A 155 49.03 13.67 50.61
N ASN A 156 49.29 14.93 50.95
CA ASN A 156 50.31 15.75 50.28
C ASN A 156 51.68 15.51 50.95
N PRO A 157 52.72 15.00 50.25
CA PRO A 157 53.98 14.62 50.89
C PRO A 157 55.06 15.71 50.95
N TYR A 158 54.75 16.98 50.64
CA TYR A 158 55.74 18.06 50.65
C TYR A 158 55.30 19.25 51.51
N GLN A 159 55.59 19.19 52.82
CA GLN A 159 55.66 20.38 53.68
C GLN A 159 57.02 20.39 54.43
N PRO A 160 57.84 21.45 54.29
CA PRO A 160 59.07 21.61 55.06
C PRO A 160 58.79 22.16 56.48
N PRO A 161 59.62 21.81 57.48
CA PRO A 161 59.39 22.21 58.88
C PRO A 161 59.76 23.69 59.12
N VAL A 162 59.00 24.34 59.99
CA VAL A 162 59.34 25.63 60.65
C VAL A 162 59.59 25.35 62.13
#